data_AF-A0A8T6LZ78-F1
#
_entry.id   AF-A0A8T6LZ78-F1
#
_cell.length_a   1.000
_cell.length_b   1.000
_cell.length_c   1.000
_cell.angle_alpha   90.00
_cell.angle_beta   90.00
_cell.angle_gamma   90.00
#
_symmetry.space_group_name_H-M   'P 1'
#
loop_
_entity.id
_entity.type
_entity.pdbx_description
1 polymer ?
#
loop_
_entity_poly.entity_id
_entity_poly.type
_entity_poly.pdbx_seq_one_letter_code
_entity_poly.pdbx_strand_id
1 'polypeptide(L)' 'MDWDRTGGRLQKTLTQRLESLDVKVCHVLRNELLKALKPETRVVESLKSLAVDLSPFIEQEDPLDSND' A
#
# COMPACT_ATOMS: atom_id res chain seq x y z
N MET A 1 -9.71 8.79 -21.95
CA MET A 1 -9.45 9.50 -20.68
C MET A 1 -8.10 9.00 -20.18
N ASP A 2 -7.09 9.85 -20.06
CA ASP A 2 -5.72 9.44 -19.70
C ASP A 2 -5.60 9.19 -18.20
N TRP A 3 -6.29 8.16 -17.71
CA TRP A 3 -6.27 7.75 -16.31
C TRP A 3 -4.84 7.46 -15.82
N ASP A 4 -3.97 6.99 -16.70
CA ASP A 4 -2.56 6.77 -16.38
C ASP A 4 -1.84 8.09 -16.06
N ARG A 5 -2.12 9.15 -16.84
CA ARG A 5 -1.55 10.49 -16.65
C ARG A 5 -2.14 11.22 -15.44
N THR A 6 -3.45 11.14 -15.24
CA THR A 6 -4.13 11.80 -14.10
C THR A 6 -3.86 11.06 -12.80
N GLY A 7 -3.88 9.72 -12.84
CA GLY A 7 -3.55 8.85 -11.72
C GLY A 7 -2.11 9.05 -11.25
N GLY A 8 -1.14 9.13 -12.17
CA GLY A 8 0.25 9.43 -11.83
C GLY A 8 0.43 10.78 -11.12
N ARG A 9 -0.30 11.81 -11.55
CA ARG A 9 -0.28 13.14 -10.88
C ARG A 9 -0.88 13.07 -9.49
N LEU A 10 -2.03 12.42 -9.32
CA LEU A 10 -2.68 12.27 -8.02
C LEU A 10 -1.81 11.49 -7.04
N GLN A 11 -1.24 10.36 -7.47
CA GLN A 11 -0.32 9.56 -6.68
C GLN A 11 0.89 10.38 -6.23
N LYS A 12 1.50 11.16 -7.12
CA LYS A 12 2.64 12.03 -6.79
C LYS A 12 2.26 13.08 -5.75
N THR A 13 1.15 13.79 -5.97
CA THR A 13 0.68 14.85 -5.04
C THR A 13 0.32 14.28 -3.67
N LEU A 14 -0.33 13.12 -3.61
CA LEU A 14 -0.66 12.46 -2.34
C LEU A 14 0.59 11.99 -1.60
N THR A 15 1.54 11.39 -2.31
CA THR A 15 2.81 10.94 -1.72
C THR A 15 3.56 12.11 -1.08
N GLN A 16 3.73 13.21 -1.81
CA GLN A 16 4.38 14.41 -1.30
C GLN A 16 3.71 14.96 -0.04
N ARG A 17 2.38 14.94 0.01
CA ARG A 17 1.62 15.38 1.20
C ARG A 17 1.82 14.45 2.39
N LEU A 18 1.79 13.13 2.18
CA LEU A 18 2.02 12.15 3.25
C LEU A 18 3.44 12.25 3.81
N GLU A 19 4.44 12.37 2.94
CA GLU A 19 5.83 12.54 3.36
C GLU A 19 6.04 13.86 4.12
N SER A 20 5.33 14.93 3.75
CA SER A 20 5.35 16.19 4.51
C SER A 20 4.71 16.10 5.91
N LEU A 21 3.97 15.02 6.18
CA LEU A 21 3.40 14.68 7.47
C LEU A 21 4.22 13.61 8.21
N ASP A 22 5.50 13.42 7.82
CA ASP A 22 6.41 12.37 8.33
C ASP A 22 5.92 10.93 8.11
N VAL A 23 4.93 10.72 7.22
CA VAL A 23 4.50 9.38 6.82
C VAL A 23 5.40 8.89 5.68
N LYS A 24 6.23 7.89 5.95
CA LYS A 24 7.09 7.28 4.93
C LYS A 24 6.30 6.38 3.99
N VAL A 25 6.21 6.76 2.72
CA VAL A 25 5.59 5.94 1.68
C VAL A 25 6.65 5.05 1.05
N CYS A 26 6.59 3.73 1.31
CA CYS A 26 7.55 2.78 0.75
C CYS A 26 7.23 2.48 -0.73
N HIS A 27 7.97 3.12 -1.64
CA HIS A 27 7.83 2.90 -3.08
C HIS A 27 8.20 1.48 -3.53
N VAL A 28 9.11 0.82 -2.81
CA VAL A 28 9.52 -0.57 -3.09
C VAL A 28 8.35 -1.52 -2.82
N LEU A 29 7.77 -1.44 -1.61
CA LEU A 29 6.59 -2.22 -1.24
C LEU A 29 5.43 -1.98 -2.21
N ARG A 30 5.17 -0.72 -2.57
CA ARG A 30 4.15 -0.37 -3.57
C ARG A 30 4.38 -1.08 -4.90
N ASN A 31 5.61 -1.06 -5.42
CA ASN A 31 5.91 -1.67 -6.72
C ASN A 31 5.79 -3.19 -6.67
N GLU A 32 6.22 -3.83 -5.58
CA GLU A 32 6.07 -5.28 -5.42
C GLU A 32 4.59 -5.68 -5.25
N LEU A 33 3.81 -4.91 -4.50
CA LEU A 33 2.37 -5.10 -4.43
C LEU A 33 1.73 -4.93 -5.80
N LEU A 34 2.04 -3.88 -6.57
CA LEU A 34 1.47 -3.70 -7.92
C LEU A 34 1.76 -4.88 -8.87
N LYS A 35 2.87 -5.59 -8.69
CA LYS A 35 3.19 -6.81 -9.45
C LYS A 35 2.43 -8.03 -8.95
N ALA A 36 2.25 -8.14 -7.63
CA ALA A 36 1.61 -9.28 -6.98
C ALA A 36 0.07 -9.22 -7.02
N LEU A 37 -0.49 -8.00 -7.08
CA LEU A 37 -1.92 -7.75 -7.05
C LEU A 37 -2.57 -8.16 -8.38
N LYS A 38 -3.36 -9.24 -8.33
CA LYS A 38 -4.19 -9.76 -9.42
C LYS A 38 -5.28 -8.74 -9.84
N PRO A 39 -5.94 -8.91 -11.00
CA PRO A 39 -7.02 -8.02 -11.46
C PRO A 39 -8.12 -7.83 -10.41
N GLU A 40 -8.40 -8.87 -9.62
CA GLU A 40 -9.38 -8.83 -8.52
C GLU A 40 -9.04 -7.81 -7.43
N THR A 41 -7.77 -7.39 -7.34
CA THR A 41 -7.22 -6.49 -6.32
C THR A 41 -6.82 -5.11 -6.85
N ARG A 42 -7.34 -4.72 -8.02
CA ARG A 42 -7.09 -3.40 -8.64
C ARG A 42 -7.61 -2.20 -7.84
N VAL A 43 -8.56 -2.41 -6.94
CA VAL A 43 -9.17 -1.36 -6.12
C VAL A 43 -8.78 -1.55 -4.66
N VAL A 44 -8.73 -0.45 -3.91
CA VAL A 44 -8.26 -0.43 -2.51
C VAL A 44 -9.13 -1.31 -1.63
N GLU A 45 -10.43 -1.34 -1.89
CA GLU A 45 -11.41 -2.15 -1.16
C GLU A 45 -11.13 -3.65 -1.30
N SER A 46 -10.63 -4.08 -2.46
CA SER A 46 -10.25 -5.47 -2.69
C SER A 46 -8.97 -5.88 -1.96
N LEU A 47 -8.16 -4.94 -1.47
CA LEU A 47 -7.00 -5.27 -0.64
C LEU A 47 -7.41 -5.81 0.73
N LYS A 48 -8.63 -5.49 1.19
CA LYS A 48 -9.15 -5.96 2.48
C LYS A 48 -9.23 -7.49 2.56
N SER A 49 -9.53 -8.17 1.45
CA SER A 49 -9.59 -9.64 1.46
C SER A 49 -8.22 -10.28 1.65
N LEU A 50 -7.14 -9.60 1.28
CA LEU A 50 -5.77 -10.08 1.49
C LEU A 50 -5.26 -9.86 2.91
N ALA A 51 -5.92 -9.03 3.71
CA ALA A 51 -5.47 -8.72 5.07
C ALA A 51 -5.39 -9.97 5.97
N VAL A 52 -6.34 -10.90 5.81
CA VAL A 52 -6.36 -12.16 6.57
C VAL A 52 -5.15 -13.02 6.22
N ASP A 53 -4.80 -13.09 4.94
CA ASP A 53 -3.68 -13.91 4.46
C ASP A 53 -2.32 -13.26 4.75
N LEU A 54 -2.26 -11.92 4.77
CA LEU A 54 -1.02 -11.16 5.00
C LEU A 54 -0.70 -10.97 6.50
N SER A 55 -1.71 -10.96 7.38
CA SER A 55 -1.53 -10.81 8.84
C SER A 55 -0.46 -11.73 9.44
N PRO A 56 -0.42 -13.05 9.16
CA PRO A 56 0.60 -13.92 9.76
C PRO A 56 2.03 -13.61 9.29
N PHE A 57 2.21 -13.00 8.12
CA PHE A 57 3.53 -12.55 7.66
C PHE A 57 3.94 -11.24 8.32
N ILE A 58 2.97 -10.34 8.53
CA ILE A 58 3.19 -9.09 9.26
C ILE A 58 3.59 -9.41 10.70
N GLU A 59 2.90 -10.34 11.38
CA GLU A 59 3.25 -10.77 12.74
C GLU A 59 4.63 -11.42 12.87
N GLN A 60 5.18 -12.00 11.80
CA GLN A 60 6.54 -12.55 11.80
C GLN A 60 7.61 -11.46 11.77
N GLU A 61 7.38 -10.38 11.01
CA GLU A 61 8.33 -9.30 10.80
C GLU A 61 8.18 -8.16 11.82
N ASP A 62 6.95 -7.91 12.26
CA ASP A 62 6.55 -6.93 13.26
C ASP A 62 5.63 -7.62 14.28
N PRO A 63 6.21 -8.48 15.14
CA PRO A 63 5.45 -9.11 16.20
C PRO A 63 4.93 -8.02 17.13
N LEU A 64 3.62 -8.04 17.40
CA LEU A 64 2.99 -7.13 18.34
C LEU A 64 3.62 -7.34 19.72
N ASP A 65 4.63 -6.54 20.06
CA ASP A 65 5.14 -6.42 21.42
C ASP A 65 3.97 -5.92 22.26
N SER A 66 3.36 -6.85 22.99
CA SER A 66 2.35 -6.56 23.99
C SER A 66 3.07 -5.93 25.18
N ASN A 67 3.42 -4.64 25.09
CA ASN A 67 3.87 -3.89 26.25
C ASN A 67 3.47 -2.40 26.14
N ASP A 68 2.60 -2.02 27.09
CA ASP A 68 2.01 -0.71 27.45
C ASP A 68 0.96 -0.07 26.52
#